data_AF-W4LI10-F1
#
_entry.id   AF-W4LI10-F1
#
_cell.length_a   1.000
_cell.length_b   1.000
_cell.length_c   1.000
_cell.angle_alpha   90.00
_cell.angle_beta   90.00
_cell.angle_gamma   90.00
#
_symmetry.space_group_name_H-M   'P 1'
#
loop_
_entity.id
_entity.type
_entity.pdbx_description
1 polymer ?
#
loop_
_entity_poly.entity_id
_entity_poly.type
_entity_poly.pdbx_seq_one_letter_code
_entity_poly.pdbx_strand_id
1 'polypeptide(L)'
;MKIELFVDHETEPRATIDPPAPFDLDTTTLADGPHVLRVRAIEDDGTAGVHEIPFTVRNGPGIAVVGLADHEVVQGRVPLLVNAYASRVGDTFEPSRAETPAPVPTWTWVLCLLVAAWAMFYAVSEYRDYAASLAASAPSATPSTGEAAPDAGAESARQALGAQLYGNYCSSCHQLSGAGVPGVFPPLKEDPVVVAEDPTEHIRIVLHGLQGKTINGVAYASPMPAFGNQLDDKQIAALINHERTSWGNRASIVTPDMVAAQR
;
A
#
# COMPACT_ATOMS: atom_id res chain seq x y z
N MET A 1 3.09 50.51 -33.01
CA MET A 1 3.79 49.19 -33.01
C MET A 1 2.86 48.11 -33.54
N LYS A 2 3.32 47.29 -34.48
CA LYS A 2 2.60 46.14 -35.05
C LYS A 2 3.43 44.89 -34.96
N ILE A 3 2.80 43.73 -34.78
CA ILE A 3 3.46 42.42 -34.81
C ILE A 3 2.96 41.66 -36.04
N GLU A 4 3.88 41.23 -36.89
CA GLU A 4 3.66 40.36 -38.03
C GLU A 4 4.16 38.94 -37.70
N LEU A 5 3.35 37.93 -37.94
CA LEU A 5 3.71 36.52 -37.71
C LEU A 5 3.86 35.79 -39.04
N PHE A 6 4.97 35.07 -39.22
CA PHE A 6 5.28 34.27 -40.40
C PHE A 6 5.58 32.84 -39.98
N VAL A 7 5.15 31.86 -40.76
CA VAL A 7 5.59 30.46 -40.60
C VAL A 7 6.58 30.13 -41.71
N ASP A 8 7.73 29.58 -41.33
CA ASP A 8 8.85 29.24 -42.20
C ASP A 8 9.32 30.40 -43.09
N HIS A 9 9.38 30.19 -44.41
CA HIS A 9 9.83 31.15 -45.41
C HIS A 9 8.68 31.88 -46.10
N GLU A 10 7.50 31.92 -45.48
CA GLU A 10 6.36 32.68 -46.02
C GLU A 10 6.70 34.17 -46.17
N THR A 11 6.30 34.74 -47.32
CA THR A 11 6.51 36.16 -47.66
C THR A 11 5.39 37.06 -47.17
N GLU A 12 4.19 36.51 -46.97
CA GLU A 12 3.04 37.21 -46.43
C GLU A 12 2.81 36.83 -44.96
N PRO A 13 2.50 37.78 -44.07
CA PRO A 13 2.25 37.47 -42.68
C PRO A 13 0.94 36.70 -42.53
N ARG A 14 0.96 35.61 -41.77
CA ARG A 14 -0.22 34.82 -41.42
C ARG A 14 -1.20 35.60 -40.55
N ALA A 15 -0.68 36.54 -39.77
CA ALA A 15 -1.46 37.52 -39.03
C ALA A 15 -0.64 38.80 -38.77
N THR A 16 -1.35 39.93 -38.71
CA THR A 16 -0.83 41.20 -38.22
C THR A 16 -1.67 41.62 -37.02
N ILE A 17 -1.04 41.81 -35.86
CA ILE A 17 -1.72 42.07 -34.59
C ILE A 17 -1.14 43.29 -33.87
N ASP A 18 -1.97 43.99 -33.11
CA ASP A 18 -1.57 45.08 -32.23
C ASP A 18 -1.32 44.55 -30.81
N PRO A 19 -0.13 44.74 -30.22
CA PRO A 19 0.20 44.18 -28.91
C PRO A 19 -0.47 44.89 -27.72
N PRO A 20 -0.74 44.17 -26.61
CA PRO A 20 -0.69 42.72 -26.46
C PRO A 20 -1.95 42.05 -27.03
N ALA A 21 -1.79 41.04 -27.87
CA ALA A 21 -2.91 40.28 -28.44
C ALA A 21 -2.62 38.76 -28.40
N PRO A 22 -3.61 37.92 -28.05
CA PRO A 22 -3.51 36.47 -28.21
C PRO A 22 -3.56 36.09 -29.71
N PHE A 23 -2.83 35.03 -30.08
CA PHE A 23 -2.83 34.48 -31.43
C PHE A 23 -2.87 32.95 -31.37
N ASP A 24 -3.83 32.37 -32.08
CA ASP A 24 -3.96 30.92 -32.22
C ASP A 24 -3.36 30.49 -33.56
N LEU A 25 -2.26 29.74 -33.51
CA LEU A 25 -1.64 29.16 -34.70
C LEU A 25 -2.38 27.87 -35.09
N ASP A 26 -3.13 27.92 -36.19
CA ASP A 26 -3.74 26.72 -36.77
C ASP A 26 -2.69 25.85 -37.45
N THR A 27 -2.22 24.84 -36.70
CA THR A 27 -1.21 23.90 -37.19
C THR A 27 -1.79 22.84 -38.13
N THR A 28 -3.11 22.69 -38.27
CA THR A 28 -3.73 21.60 -39.06
C THR A 28 -3.43 21.68 -40.55
N THR A 29 -3.05 22.87 -41.03
CA THR A 29 -2.67 23.14 -42.42
C THR A 29 -1.16 23.00 -42.68
N LEU A 30 -0.36 22.84 -41.63
CA LEU A 30 1.08 22.68 -41.72
C LEU A 30 1.45 21.20 -41.96
N ALA A 31 2.55 20.99 -42.69
CA ALA A 31 3.11 19.66 -42.89
C ALA A 31 3.65 19.08 -41.58
N ASP A 32 3.83 17.77 -41.49
CA ASP A 32 4.54 17.17 -40.36
C ASP A 32 6.04 17.43 -40.48
N GLY A 33 6.68 17.79 -39.37
CA GLY A 33 8.12 18.02 -39.32
C GLY A 33 8.53 19.34 -38.65
N PRO A 34 9.80 19.74 -38.81
CA PRO A 34 10.33 20.96 -38.21
C PRO A 34 9.84 22.21 -38.95
N HIS A 35 9.41 23.21 -38.19
CA HIS A 35 8.94 24.51 -38.66
C HIS A 35 9.55 25.64 -37.83
N VAL A 36 9.52 26.87 -38.34
CA VAL A 36 10.01 28.06 -37.64
C VAL A 36 8.94 29.15 -37.63
N LEU A 37 8.50 29.57 -36.44
CA LEU A 37 7.63 30.73 -36.29
C LEU A 37 8.50 31.98 -36.19
N ARG A 38 8.41 32.86 -37.18
CA ARG A 38 9.14 34.12 -37.22
C ARG A 38 8.20 35.27 -36.87
N VAL A 39 8.46 35.92 -35.75
CA VAL A 39 7.70 37.05 -35.22
C VAL A 39 8.47 38.32 -35.50
N ARG A 40 7.88 39.25 -36.24
CA ARG A 40 8.46 40.54 -36.60
C ARG A 40 7.66 41.66 -35.95
N ALA A 41 8.26 42.36 -34.99
CA ALA A 41 7.70 43.53 -34.35
C ALA A 41 8.20 44.80 -35.04
N ILE A 42 7.30 45.66 -35.52
CA ILE A 42 7.60 46.90 -36.24
C ILE A 42 7.13 48.08 -35.38
N GLU A 43 8.05 48.97 -35.02
CA GLU A 43 7.76 50.23 -34.32
C GLU A 43 7.32 51.34 -35.30
N ASP A 44 6.79 52.44 -34.77
CA ASP A 44 6.20 53.51 -35.59
C ASP A 44 7.25 54.29 -36.40
N ASP A 45 8.53 54.18 -36.02
CA ASP A 45 9.69 54.72 -36.74
C ASP A 45 10.20 53.80 -37.87
N GLY A 46 9.59 52.62 -38.03
CA GLY A 46 9.97 51.61 -39.02
C GLY A 46 11.05 50.62 -38.54
N THR A 47 11.56 50.76 -37.32
CA THR A 47 12.50 49.80 -36.71
C THR A 47 11.79 48.47 -36.51
N ALA A 48 12.44 47.37 -36.95
CA ALA A 48 11.87 46.03 -36.86
C ALA A 48 12.74 45.09 -36.04
N GLY A 49 12.18 44.50 -34.98
CA GLY A 49 12.77 43.38 -34.25
C GLY A 49 12.24 42.05 -34.78
N VAL A 50 13.10 41.05 -34.98
CA VAL A 50 12.71 39.71 -35.45
C VAL A 50 13.11 38.66 -34.41
N HIS A 51 12.19 37.75 -34.10
CA HIS A 51 12.42 36.60 -33.24
C HIS A 51 11.96 35.32 -33.93
N GLU A 52 12.80 34.29 -33.92
CA GLU A 52 12.50 33.00 -34.55
C GLU A 52 12.36 31.91 -33.48
N ILE A 53 11.26 31.16 -33.54
CA ILE A 53 10.93 30.10 -32.59
C ILE A 53 10.81 28.80 -33.39
N PRO A 54 11.77 27.88 -33.28
CA PRO A 54 11.65 26.57 -33.91
C PRO A 54 10.59 25.72 -33.17
N PHE A 55 9.74 25.04 -33.93
CA PHE A 55 8.75 24.09 -33.41
C PHE A 55 8.63 22.88 -34.34
N THR A 56 7.90 21.85 -33.92
CA THR A 56 7.67 20.64 -34.74
C THR A 56 6.19 20.33 -34.77
N VAL A 57 5.64 20.21 -35.97
CA VAL A 57 4.24 19.85 -36.20
C VAL A 57 4.12 18.34 -36.35
N ARG A 58 3.08 17.76 -35.74
CA ARG A 58 2.75 16.33 -35.79
C ARG A 58 1.23 16.15 -35.93
N ASN A 59 0.72 16.41 -37.12
CA ASN A 59 -0.68 16.22 -37.50
C ASN A 59 -0.95 14.82 -38.07
N GLY A 60 0.07 14.13 -38.58
CA GLY A 60 -0.02 12.80 -39.16
C GLY A 60 -0.14 11.67 -38.14
N PRO A 61 -0.39 10.44 -38.61
CA PRO A 61 -0.46 9.27 -37.74
C PRO A 61 0.91 9.02 -37.10
N GLY A 62 0.94 8.77 -35.80
CA GLY A 62 2.18 8.34 -35.16
C GLY A 62 2.51 6.91 -35.56
N ILE A 63 3.76 6.69 -35.95
CA ILE A 63 4.27 5.37 -36.35
C ILE A 63 5.29 4.93 -35.30
N ALA A 64 5.06 3.75 -34.72
CA ALA A 64 6.00 3.10 -33.82
C ALA A 64 6.55 1.84 -34.49
N VAL A 65 7.88 1.73 -34.59
CA VAL A 65 8.55 0.52 -35.09
C VAL A 65 9.33 -0.09 -33.91
N VAL A 66 9.00 -1.33 -33.57
CA VAL A 66 9.68 -2.10 -32.53
C VAL A 66 10.45 -3.23 -33.19
N GLY A 67 11.69 -3.44 -32.74
CA GLY A 67 12.57 -4.50 -33.26
C GLY A 67 13.78 -4.00 -34.05
N LEU A 68 13.93 -2.68 -34.21
CA LEU A 68 15.14 -2.07 -34.77
C LEU A 68 15.41 -0.73 -34.07
N ALA A 69 16.64 -0.52 -33.59
CA ALA A 69 17.07 0.75 -33.01
C ALA A 69 17.70 1.68 -34.06
N ASP A 70 17.75 2.98 -33.74
CA ASP A 70 18.42 3.97 -34.59
C ASP A 70 19.89 3.59 -34.78
N HIS A 71 20.30 3.50 -36.05
CA HIS A 71 21.64 3.10 -36.49
C HIS A 71 22.08 1.66 -36.14
N GLU A 72 21.13 0.75 -35.87
CA GLU A 72 21.45 -0.65 -35.60
C GLU A 72 21.94 -1.39 -36.86
N VAL A 73 23.06 -2.12 -36.74
CA VAL A 73 23.60 -2.97 -37.82
C VAL A 73 23.06 -4.37 -37.65
N VAL A 74 22.18 -4.80 -38.57
CA VAL A 74 21.50 -6.10 -38.51
C VAL A 74 21.86 -7.00 -39.69
N GLN A 75 21.78 -8.32 -39.49
CA GLN A 75 22.03 -9.32 -40.52
C GLN A 75 20.96 -10.42 -40.48
N GLY A 76 20.47 -10.86 -41.64
CA GLY A 76 19.45 -11.91 -41.74
C GLY A 76 18.01 -11.37 -41.74
N ARG A 77 17.08 -12.07 -41.07
CA ARG A 77 15.66 -11.68 -40.96
C ARG A 77 15.40 -11.09 -39.57
N VAL A 78 15.05 -9.81 -39.51
CA VAL A 78 14.70 -9.12 -38.26
C VAL A 78 13.17 -9.00 -38.17
N PRO A 79 12.52 -9.58 -37.15
CA PRO A 79 11.09 -9.40 -36.95
C PRO A 79 10.82 -7.97 -36.47
N LEU A 80 10.09 -7.20 -37.28
CA LEU A 80 9.66 -5.85 -36.94
C LEU A 80 8.17 -5.84 -36.61
N LEU A 81 7.79 -5.10 -35.57
CA LEU A 81 6.41 -4.76 -35.27
C LEU A 81 6.21 -3.29 -35.62
N VAL A 82 5.43 -3.03 -36.66
CA VAL A 82 5.08 -1.67 -37.10
C VAL A 82 3.66 -1.40 -36.65
N ASN A 83 3.48 -0.37 -35.82
CA ASN A 83 2.18 0.13 -35.40
C ASN A 83 1.96 1.55 -35.93
N ALA A 84 0.74 1.87 -36.33
CA ALA A 84 0.35 3.19 -36.78
C ALA A 84 -0.95 3.60 -36.08
N TYR A 85 -0.95 4.75 -35.41
CA TYR A 85 -2.12 5.29 -34.74
C TYR A 85 -2.52 6.61 -35.39
N ALA A 86 -3.78 6.70 -35.82
CA ALA A 86 -4.36 7.94 -36.32
C ALA A 86 -4.87 8.76 -35.12
N SER A 87 -4.45 10.03 -35.04
CA SER A 87 -5.06 11.00 -34.14
C SER A 87 -5.82 12.01 -35.00
N ARG A 88 -7.12 11.79 -35.21
CA ARG A 88 -7.98 12.81 -35.84
C ARG A 88 -8.57 13.69 -34.76
N VAL A 89 -8.63 14.99 -35.00
CA VAL A 89 -9.30 15.95 -34.12
C VAL A 89 -10.78 15.55 -34.02
N GLY A 90 -11.23 15.12 -32.84
CA GLY A 90 -12.61 14.70 -32.56
C GLY A 90 -12.81 13.22 -32.23
N ASP A 91 -11.80 12.36 -32.44
CA ASP A 91 -11.88 10.95 -32.03
C ASP A 91 -11.61 10.82 -30.51
N THR A 92 -12.40 10.01 -29.81
CA THR A 92 -12.12 9.63 -28.42
C THR A 92 -10.76 8.96 -28.33
N PHE A 93 -9.87 9.51 -27.50
CA PHE A 93 -8.56 8.92 -27.22
C PHE A 93 -8.74 7.48 -26.71
N GLU A 94 -8.26 6.50 -27.48
CA GLU A 94 -8.19 5.09 -27.11
C GLU A 94 -6.75 4.74 -26.68
N PRO A 95 -6.45 4.69 -25.36
CA PRO A 95 -5.08 4.48 -24.86
C PRO A 95 -4.44 3.19 -25.39
N SER A 96 -5.24 2.15 -25.62
CA SER A 96 -4.79 0.84 -26.08
C SER A 96 -4.19 0.81 -27.49
N ARG A 97 -4.51 1.78 -28.36
CA ARG A 97 -3.86 1.89 -29.69
C ARG A 97 -2.51 2.57 -29.62
N ALA A 98 -2.31 3.44 -28.63
CA ALA A 98 -1.07 4.19 -28.43
C ALA A 98 -0.03 3.37 -27.65
N GLU A 99 -0.46 2.43 -26.81
CA GLU A 99 0.45 1.56 -26.07
C GLU A 99 1.02 0.47 -26.99
N THR A 100 2.33 0.50 -27.17
CA THR A 100 3.04 -0.60 -27.83
C THR A 100 3.16 -1.74 -26.82
N PRO A 101 2.66 -2.97 -27.09
CA PRO A 101 2.77 -4.06 -26.13
C PRO A 101 4.24 -4.43 -25.95
N ALA A 102 4.87 -3.90 -24.90
CA ALA A 102 6.21 -4.30 -24.50
C ALA A 102 6.10 -5.49 -23.54
N PRO A 103 6.91 -6.54 -23.70
CA PRO A 103 6.96 -7.61 -22.70
C PRO A 103 7.41 -7.02 -21.36
N VAL A 104 6.88 -7.55 -20.26
CA VAL A 104 7.27 -7.14 -18.90
C VAL A 104 8.80 -7.23 -18.77
N PRO A 105 9.48 -6.16 -18.34
CA PRO A 105 10.93 -6.15 -18.25
C PRO A 105 11.48 -7.30 -17.39
N THR A 106 12.59 -7.91 -17.83
CA THR A 106 13.20 -9.06 -17.14
C THR A 106 13.55 -8.76 -15.67
N TRP A 107 13.93 -7.51 -15.37
CA TRP A 107 14.24 -7.09 -13.99
C TRP A 107 13.04 -7.19 -13.05
N THR A 108 11.81 -7.03 -13.55
CA THR A 108 10.59 -7.18 -12.74
C THR A 108 10.44 -8.62 -12.28
N TRP A 109 10.69 -9.59 -13.15
CA TRP A 109 10.70 -11.01 -12.79
C TRP A 109 11.80 -11.35 -11.78
N VAL A 110 13.01 -10.79 -11.95
CA VAL A 110 14.11 -10.93 -10.99
C VAL A 110 13.71 -10.39 -9.61
N LEU A 111 13.07 -9.22 -9.57
CA LEU A 111 12.59 -8.61 -8.33
C LEU A 111 11.49 -9.47 -7.66
N CYS A 112 10.53 -9.98 -8.43
CA CYS A 112 9.52 -10.90 -7.93
C CYS A 112 10.14 -12.17 -7.31
N LEU A 113 11.14 -12.76 -7.97
CA LEU A 113 11.85 -13.93 -7.45
C LEU A 113 12.64 -13.61 -6.17
N LEU A 114 13.26 -12.44 -6.08
CA LEU A 114 13.95 -11.98 -4.86
C LEU A 114 12.98 -11.81 -3.69
N VAL A 115 11.82 -11.18 -3.92
CA VAL A 115 10.78 -11.01 -2.89
C VAL A 115 10.26 -12.37 -2.43
N ALA A 116 10.00 -13.30 -3.36
CA ALA A 116 9.55 -14.65 -3.01
C ALA A 116 10.60 -15.43 -2.21
N ALA A 117 11.88 -15.35 -2.60
CA ALA A 117 12.98 -15.98 -1.89
C ALA A 117 13.16 -15.39 -0.48
N TRP A 118 13.07 -14.07 -0.35
CA TRP A 118 13.13 -13.38 0.94
C TRP A 118 11.96 -13.76 1.86
N ALA A 119 10.73 -13.77 1.34
CA ALA A 119 9.55 -14.18 2.09
C ALA A 119 9.64 -15.65 2.55
N MET A 120 10.13 -16.54 1.67
CA MET A 120 10.35 -17.94 2.02
C MET A 120 11.43 -18.09 3.09
N PHE A 121 12.55 -17.39 2.97
CA PHE A 121 13.60 -17.37 3.99
C PHE A 121 13.05 -16.90 5.35
N TYR A 122 12.32 -15.78 5.36
CA TYR A 122 11.73 -15.22 6.57
C TYR A 122 10.71 -16.17 7.22
N ALA A 123 9.84 -16.80 6.43
CA ALA A 123 8.89 -17.79 6.93
C ALA A 123 9.59 -19.02 7.53
N VAL A 124 10.68 -19.49 6.92
CA VAL A 124 11.47 -20.62 7.44
C VAL A 124 12.21 -20.24 8.72
N SER A 125 12.77 -19.03 8.82
CA SER A 125 13.44 -18.57 10.05
C SER A 125 12.47 -18.43 11.22
N GLU A 126 11.33 -17.77 11.00
CA GLU A 126 10.29 -17.61 12.03
C GLU A 126 9.71 -18.96 12.45
N TYR A 127 9.50 -19.88 11.51
CA TYR A 127 9.05 -21.25 11.83
C TYR A 127 10.07 -22.02 12.68
N ARG A 128 11.37 -21.86 12.39
CA ARG A 128 12.45 -22.47 13.20
C ARG A 128 12.49 -21.89 14.61
N ASP A 129 12.35 -20.58 14.75
CA ASP A 129 12.37 -19.92 16.05
C ASP A 129 11.14 -20.29 16.87
N TYR A 130 9.97 -20.38 16.22
CA TYR A 130 8.75 -20.91 16.81
C TYR A 130 8.93 -22.38 17.25
N ALA A 131 9.44 -23.25 16.38
CA ALA A 131 9.71 -24.65 16.72
C ALA A 131 10.73 -24.81 17.86
N ALA A 132 11.75 -23.95 17.90
CA ALA A 132 12.73 -23.90 18.98
C ALA A 132 12.10 -23.44 20.30
N SER A 133 11.21 -22.44 20.26
CA SER A 133 10.48 -22.00 21.45
C SER A 133 9.51 -23.06 21.99
N LEU A 134 8.86 -23.82 21.11
CA LEU A 134 8.06 -25.00 21.48
C LEU A 134 8.91 -26.07 22.14
N ALA A 135 10.09 -26.36 21.57
CA ALA A 135 11.01 -27.34 22.14
C ALA A 135 11.61 -26.88 23.49
N ALA A 136 11.90 -25.60 23.65
CA ALA A 136 12.39 -25.02 24.90
C ALA A 136 11.29 -24.93 25.97
N SER A 137 10.03 -24.82 25.56
CA SER A 137 8.86 -24.81 26.45
C SER A 137 8.33 -26.23 26.73
N ALA A 138 8.91 -27.26 26.11
CA ALA A 138 8.57 -28.64 26.41
C ALA A 138 9.09 -28.99 27.82
N PRO A 139 8.22 -29.42 28.75
CA PRO A 139 8.66 -29.73 30.10
C PRO A 139 9.69 -30.87 30.06
N SER A 140 10.84 -30.65 30.70
CA SER A 140 11.84 -31.70 30.90
C SER A 140 11.23 -32.82 31.73
N ALA A 141 10.89 -33.93 31.08
CA ALA A 141 10.39 -35.13 31.73
C ALA A 141 11.52 -35.73 32.59
N THR A 142 11.58 -35.27 33.84
CA THR A 142 12.24 -36.04 34.91
C THR A 142 11.24 -37.12 35.31
N PRO A 143 11.61 -38.41 35.32
CA PRO A 143 10.67 -39.46 35.73
C PRO A 143 10.51 -39.39 37.26
N SER A 144 9.58 -38.55 37.72
CA SER A 144 9.09 -38.61 39.10
C SER A 144 8.00 -39.66 39.17
N THR A 145 8.30 -40.72 39.88
CA THR A 145 7.36 -41.77 40.29
C THR A 145 6.38 -41.16 41.29
N GLY A 146 5.07 -41.29 41.05
CA GLY A 146 4.04 -41.08 42.08
C GLY A 146 2.96 -40.04 41.73
N GLU A 147 1.72 -40.50 41.81
CA GLU A 147 0.43 -39.79 41.82
C GLU A 147 -0.02 -39.05 40.54
N ALA A 148 -1.09 -39.58 39.94
CA ALA A 148 -1.83 -38.98 38.84
C ALA A 148 -2.48 -37.64 39.27
N ALA A 149 -2.08 -36.53 38.65
CA ALA A 149 -2.73 -35.23 38.79
C ALA A 149 -3.83 -35.04 37.71
N PRO A 150 -5.08 -34.69 38.08
CA PRO A 150 -6.18 -34.59 37.13
C PRO A 150 -6.25 -33.28 36.31
N ASP A 151 -5.34 -32.31 36.52
CA ASP A 151 -5.53 -30.92 36.02
C ASP A 151 -4.68 -30.49 34.81
N ALA A 152 -3.61 -31.21 34.46
CA ALA A 152 -2.69 -30.74 33.40
C ALA A 152 -3.36 -30.69 32.01
N GLY A 153 -4.27 -31.63 31.73
CA GLY A 153 -5.02 -31.66 30.46
C GLY A 153 -6.09 -30.57 30.38
N ALA A 154 -6.75 -30.25 31.50
CA ALA A 154 -7.78 -29.22 31.56
C ALA A 154 -7.19 -27.81 31.45
N GLU A 155 -6.01 -27.58 32.03
CA GLU A 155 -5.27 -26.33 31.90
C GLU A 155 -4.82 -26.08 30.45
N SER A 156 -4.22 -27.10 29.81
CA SER A 156 -3.82 -27.02 28.41
C SER A 156 -5.00 -26.76 27.47
N ALA A 157 -6.15 -27.41 27.72
CA ALA A 157 -7.37 -27.17 26.94
C ALA A 157 -7.90 -25.73 27.11
N ARG A 158 -7.84 -25.17 28.32
CA ARG A 158 -8.26 -23.77 28.58
C ARG A 158 -7.32 -22.76 27.90
N GLN A 159 -6.02 -23.01 27.90
CA GLN A 159 -5.04 -22.18 27.19
C GLN A 159 -5.25 -22.21 25.67
N ALA A 160 -5.48 -23.40 25.10
CA ALA A 160 -5.78 -23.56 23.68
C ALA A 160 -7.09 -22.86 23.28
N LEU A 161 -8.13 -22.97 24.11
CA LEU A 161 -9.39 -22.25 23.91
C LEU A 161 -9.19 -20.74 23.93
N GLY A 162 -8.44 -20.22 24.91
CA GLY A 162 -8.14 -18.78 25.01
C GLY A 162 -7.44 -18.23 23.77
N ALA A 163 -6.41 -18.93 23.28
CA ALA A 163 -5.69 -18.56 22.07
C ALA A 163 -6.58 -18.60 20.81
N GLN A 164 -7.45 -19.61 20.69
CA GLN A 164 -8.40 -19.71 19.58
C GLN A 164 -9.40 -18.55 19.59
N LEU A 165 -9.99 -18.27 20.75
CA LEU A 165 -10.95 -17.16 20.90
C LEU A 165 -10.27 -15.81 20.61
N TYR A 166 -9.05 -15.61 21.09
CA TYR A 166 -8.29 -14.40 20.77
C TYR A 166 -8.10 -14.20 19.26
N GLY A 167 -7.71 -15.27 18.55
CA GLY A 167 -7.55 -15.22 17.09
C GLY A 167 -8.85 -14.93 16.33
N ASN A 168 -10.00 -15.30 16.90
CA ASN A 168 -11.31 -15.09 16.26
C ASN A 168 -11.90 -13.70 16.55
N TYR A 169 -11.72 -13.19 17.76
CA TYR A 169 -12.45 -12.00 18.26
C TYR A 169 -11.57 -10.76 18.47
N CYS A 170 -10.28 -10.93 18.76
CA CYS A 170 -9.43 -9.84 19.22
C CYS A 170 -8.31 -9.47 18.24
N SER A 171 -7.74 -10.46 17.53
CA SER A 171 -6.50 -10.29 16.78
C SER A 171 -6.61 -9.38 15.56
N SER A 172 -7.82 -9.14 15.03
CA SER A 172 -8.03 -8.23 13.90
C SER A 172 -7.68 -6.77 14.25
N CYS A 173 -7.86 -6.38 15.52
CA CYS A 173 -7.54 -5.04 16.01
C CYS A 173 -6.24 -5.04 16.84
N HIS A 174 -6.12 -5.97 17.79
CA HIS A 174 -4.98 -6.03 18.72
C HIS A 174 -3.74 -6.74 18.15
N GLN A 175 -3.84 -7.29 16.93
CA GLN A 175 -2.81 -8.08 16.25
C GLN A 175 -2.51 -9.42 16.95
N LEU A 176 -1.98 -10.40 16.21
CA LEU A 176 -1.59 -11.70 16.82
C LEU A 176 -0.50 -11.55 17.89
N SER A 177 0.33 -10.51 17.78
CA SER A 177 1.39 -10.19 18.75
C SER A 177 0.92 -9.39 19.96
N GLY A 178 -0.36 -9.02 20.03
CA GLY A 178 -0.89 -8.16 21.10
C GLY A 178 -0.34 -6.73 21.08
N ALA A 179 0.35 -6.32 20.01
CA ALA A 179 0.98 -4.99 19.91
C ALA A 179 0.00 -3.88 19.51
N GLY A 180 -1.20 -4.23 19.03
CA GLY A 180 -2.15 -3.26 18.50
C GLY A 180 -1.60 -2.46 17.32
N VAL A 181 -2.16 -1.27 17.11
CA VAL A 181 -1.73 -0.30 16.11
C VAL A 181 -1.63 1.07 16.80
N PRO A 182 -0.42 1.64 16.98
CA PRO A 182 -0.23 2.91 17.69
C PRO A 182 -1.19 4.02 17.21
N GLY A 183 -1.88 4.66 18.15
CA GLY A 183 -2.87 5.72 17.87
C GLY A 183 -4.23 5.25 17.36
N VAL A 184 -4.43 3.94 17.08
CA VAL A 184 -5.69 3.40 16.55
C VAL A 184 -6.26 2.30 17.46
N PHE A 185 -5.47 1.26 17.74
CA PHE A 185 -5.84 0.14 18.62
C PHE A 185 -4.76 -0.07 19.68
N PRO A 186 -5.12 -0.09 20.97
CA PRO A 186 -4.11 -0.16 22.03
C PRO A 186 -3.40 -1.51 22.05
N PRO A 187 -2.12 -1.54 22.49
CA PRO A 187 -1.45 -2.80 22.79
C PRO A 187 -2.14 -3.50 23.97
N LEU A 188 -2.13 -4.82 23.97
CA LEU A 188 -2.46 -5.68 25.12
C LEU A 188 -1.19 -6.23 25.79
N LYS A 189 -0.09 -6.29 25.03
CA LYS A 189 1.24 -6.56 25.57
C LYS A 189 1.66 -5.43 26.52
N GLU A 190 1.97 -5.79 27.76
CA GLU A 190 2.41 -4.89 28.83
C GLU A 190 1.41 -3.76 29.14
N ASP A 191 0.15 -3.91 28.73
CA ASP A 191 -0.88 -2.91 28.98
C ASP A 191 -1.22 -2.86 30.49
N PRO A 192 -1.26 -1.67 31.12
CA PRO A 192 -1.50 -1.54 32.55
C PRO A 192 -2.80 -2.17 33.06
N VAL A 193 -3.82 -2.29 32.22
CA VAL A 193 -5.10 -2.94 32.55
C VAL A 193 -4.96 -4.45 32.46
N VAL A 194 -4.30 -4.93 31.41
CA VAL A 194 -4.06 -6.37 31.18
C VAL A 194 -3.15 -6.93 32.26
N VAL A 195 -2.13 -6.20 32.71
CA VAL A 195 -1.21 -6.68 33.75
C VAL A 195 -1.59 -6.26 35.18
N ALA A 196 -2.74 -5.59 35.36
CA ALA A 196 -3.21 -5.20 36.69
C ALA A 196 -3.46 -6.42 37.59
N GLU A 197 -3.12 -6.30 38.88
CA GLU A 197 -3.40 -7.33 39.89
C GLU A 197 -4.90 -7.61 40.01
N ASP A 198 -5.71 -6.55 40.01
CA ASP A 198 -7.17 -6.62 39.94
C ASP A 198 -7.65 -6.65 38.47
N PRO A 199 -8.19 -7.78 37.99
CA PRO A 199 -8.63 -7.91 36.60
C PRO A 199 -10.02 -7.30 36.34
N THR A 200 -10.68 -6.70 37.34
CA THR A 200 -12.06 -6.19 37.23
C THR A 200 -12.26 -5.25 36.05
N GLU A 201 -11.34 -4.31 35.83
CA GLU A 201 -11.43 -3.39 34.69
C GLU A 201 -11.29 -4.12 33.35
N HIS A 202 -10.33 -5.04 33.24
CA HIS A 202 -10.11 -5.85 32.04
C HIS A 202 -11.36 -6.68 31.69
N ILE A 203 -11.94 -7.35 32.69
CA ILE A 203 -13.16 -8.15 32.55
C ILE A 203 -14.32 -7.27 32.07
N ARG A 204 -14.51 -6.09 32.67
CA ARG A 204 -15.59 -5.19 32.29
C ARG A 204 -15.45 -4.63 30.88
N ILE A 205 -14.22 -4.33 30.44
CA ILE A 205 -13.95 -3.87 29.07
C ILE A 205 -14.32 -4.96 28.06
N VAL A 206 -13.94 -6.22 28.29
CA VAL A 206 -14.29 -7.32 27.39
C VAL A 206 -15.80 -7.58 27.38
N LEU A 207 -16.45 -7.55 28.55
CA LEU A 207 -17.89 -7.77 28.67
C LEU A 207 -18.71 -6.67 27.99
N HIS A 208 -18.39 -5.41 28.26
CA HIS A 208 -19.26 -4.26 27.99
C HIS A 208 -18.72 -3.34 26.89
N GLY A 209 -17.54 -3.62 26.35
CA GLY A 209 -16.86 -2.77 25.39
C GLY A 209 -16.22 -1.54 26.05
N LEU A 210 -15.63 -0.69 25.22
CA LEU A 210 -14.94 0.52 25.66
C LEU A 210 -15.04 1.61 24.59
N GLN A 211 -15.26 2.85 25.01
CA GLN A 211 -15.22 4.01 24.12
C GLN A 211 -14.11 4.95 24.56
N GLY A 212 -12.98 4.89 23.86
CA GLY A 212 -11.86 5.78 24.12
C GLY A 212 -11.05 5.40 25.36
N LYS A 213 -9.72 5.38 25.25
CA LYS A 213 -8.82 5.30 26.41
C LYS A 213 -7.46 5.89 26.10
N THR A 214 -6.83 6.50 27.10
CA THR A 214 -5.43 6.92 27.02
C THR A 214 -4.58 5.90 27.75
N ILE A 215 -3.61 5.31 27.04
CA ILE A 215 -2.66 4.35 27.59
C ILE A 215 -1.26 4.91 27.33
N ASN A 216 -0.46 5.06 28.40
CA ASN A 216 0.91 5.58 28.34
C ASN A 216 1.05 6.90 27.56
N GLY A 217 0.07 7.80 27.70
CA GLY A 217 0.07 9.12 27.03
C GLY A 217 -0.42 9.11 25.58
N VAL A 218 -0.78 7.96 25.01
CA VAL A 218 -1.36 7.84 23.67
C VAL A 218 -2.88 7.66 23.79
N ALA A 219 -3.64 8.53 23.12
CA ALA A 219 -5.09 8.43 23.07
C ALA A 219 -5.54 7.47 21.96
N TYR A 220 -6.42 6.53 22.32
CA TYR A 220 -7.06 5.59 21.41
C TYR A 220 -8.55 5.87 21.40
N ALA A 221 -9.07 6.44 20.31
CA ALA A 221 -10.48 6.85 20.23
C ALA A 221 -11.41 5.77 19.65
N SER A 222 -10.85 4.71 19.05
CA SER A 222 -11.62 3.63 18.42
C SER A 222 -12.50 2.92 19.44
N PRO A 223 -13.80 2.68 19.15
CA PRO A 223 -14.66 1.91 20.03
C PRO A 223 -14.30 0.42 19.97
N MET A 224 -14.20 -0.20 21.15
CA MET A 224 -14.11 -1.65 21.31
C MET A 224 -15.53 -2.22 21.52
N PRO A 225 -15.97 -3.21 20.72
CA PRO A 225 -17.28 -3.82 20.88
C PRO A 225 -17.38 -4.64 22.17
N ALA A 226 -18.61 -4.82 22.65
CA ALA A 226 -18.93 -5.65 23.81
C ALA A 226 -19.06 -7.13 23.41
N PHE A 227 -18.42 -8.03 24.15
CA PHE A 227 -18.46 -9.48 23.87
C PHE A 227 -19.31 -10.28 24.87
N GLY A 228 -19.86 -9.63 25.91
CA GLY A 228 -20.64 -10.31 26.95
C GLY A 228 -21.82 -11.13 26.39
N ASN A 229 -22.49 -10.67 25.33
CA ASN A 229 -23.62 -11.40 24.76
C ASN A 229 -23.21 -12.50 23.75
N GLN A 230 -21.93 -12.58 23.38
CA GLN A 230 -21.42 -13.50 22.36
C GLN A 230 -20.65 -14.67 22.97
N LEU A 231 -19.99 -14.44 24.09
CA LEU A 231 -19.14 -15.42 24.77
C LEU A 231 -19.67 -15.67 26.19
N ASP A 232 -19.66 -16.92 26.62
CA ASP A 232 -19.98 -17.29 27.99
C ASP A 232 -18.84 -16.97 28.99
N ASP A 233 -19.08 -17.13 30.29
CA ASP A 233 -18.09 -16.82 31.34
C ASP A 233 -16.79 -17.62 31.21
N LYS A 234 -16.88 -18.88 30.76
CA LYS A 234 -15.71 -19.75 30.61
C LYS A 234 -14.87 -19.30 29.42
N GLN A 235 -15.52 -18.94 28.33
CA GLN A 235 -14.88 -18.43 27.12
C GLN A 235 -14.19 -17.08 27.38
N ILE A 236 -14.87 -16.16 28.07
CA ILE A 236 -14.28 -14.86 28.42
C ILE A 236 -13.11 -15.03 29.38
N ALA A 237 -13.24 -15.87 30.42
CA ALA A 237 -12.13 -16.14 31.32
C ALA A 237 -10.92 -16.74 30.57
N ALA A 238 -11.14 -17.71 29.67
CA ALA A 238 -10.08 -18.30 28.87
C ALA A 238 -9.40 -17.27 27.93
N LEU A 239 -10.18 -16.42 27.26
CA LEU A 239 -9.69 -15.36 26.38
C LEU A 239 -8.84 -14.33 27.16
N ILE A 240 -9.35 -13.83 28.29
CA ILE A 240 -8.63 -12.89 29.15
C ILE A 240 -7.34 -13.51 29.68
N ASN A 241 -7.37 -14.79 30.10
CA ASN A 241 -6.18 -15.48 30.56
C ASN A 241 -5.11 -15.61 29.48
N HIS A 242 -5.50 -15.83 28.22
CA HIS A 242 -4.56 -15.82 27.11
C HIS A 242 -3.88 -14.45 26.99
N GLU A 243 -4.62 -13.35 27.05
CA GLU A 243 -4.06 -11.99 27.00
C GLU A 243 -3.12 -11.70 28.19
N ARG A 244 -3.50 -12.16 29.39
CA ARG A 244 -2.78 -11.94 30.66
C ARG A 244 -1.50 -12.77 30.82
N THR A 245 -1.33 -13.81 30.00
CA THR A 245 -0.18 -14.74 30.05
C THR A 245 0.65 -14.77 28.75
N SER A 246 0.18 -14.09 27.70
CA SER A 246 0.87 -14.01 26.42
C SER A 246 1.84 -12.84 26.34
N TRP A 247 2.75 -12.90 25.36
CA TRP A 247 3.65 -11.79 24.99
C TRP A 247 4.56 -11.27 26.11
N GLY A 248 4.80 -12.08 27.15
CA GLY A 248 5.59 -11.72 28.33
C GLY A 248 4.77 -11.17 29.49
N ASN A 249 3.45 -11.06 29.34
CA ASN A 249 2.55 -10.69 30.43
C ASN A 249 2.58 -11.76 31.52
N ARG A 250 2.57 -11.31 32.77
CA ARG A 250 2.58 -12.16 33.97
C ARG A 250 1.57 -11.61 34.97
N ALA A 251 0.29 -11.87 34.72
CA ALA A 251 -0.80 -11.39 35.55
C ALA A 251 -1.62 -12.55 36.15
N SER A 252 -2.39 -12.26 37.19
CA SER A 252 -3.24 -13.23 37.89
C SER A 252 -4.29 -13.86 36.96
N ILE A 253 -4.60 -15.14 37.16
CA ILE A 253 -5.60 -15.86 36.36
C ILE A 253 -7.02 -15.42 36.75
N VAL A 254 -7.86 -15.21 35.75
CA VAL A 254 -9.30 -14.92 35.86
C VAL A 254 -10.09 -16.22 35.83
N THR A 255 -11.01 -16.38 36.79
CA THR A 255 -11.95 -17.51 36.82
C THR A 255 -13.30 -17.15 36.20
N PRO A 256 -14.09 -18.14 35.74
CA PRO A 256 -15.45 -17.87 35.24
C PRO A 256 -16.34 -17.17 36.26
N ASP A 257 -16.20 -17.47 37.56
CA ASP A 257 -16.98 -16.82 38.63
C ASP A 257 -16.65 -15.33 38.76
N MET A 258 -15.38 -14.94 38.54
CA MET A 258 -14.98 -13.54 38.50
C MET A 258 -15.61 -12.82 37.31
N VAL A 259 -15.78 -13.49 36.17
CA VAL A 259 -16.48 -12.93 35.00
C VAL A 259 -17.98 -12.80 35.29
N ALA A 260 -18.60 -13.84 35.83
CA ALA A 260 -20.01 -13.87 36.17
C ALA A 260 -20.38 -12.73 37.16
N ALA A 261 -19.48 -12.41 38.10
CA ALA A 261 -19.67 -11.32 39.05
C ALA A 261 -19.67 -9.91 38.41
N GLN A 262 -19.22 -9.77 37.16
CA GLN A 262 -19.11 -8.48 36.44
C GLN A 262 -20.16 -8.31 35.33
N ARG A 263 -21.06 -9.29 35.17
CA ARG A 263 -22.12 -9.27 34.16
C ARG A 263 -23.33 -8.43 34.55
#